data_AF-A0A328PTN4-F1
#
_entry.id   AF-A0A328PTN4-F1
#
_cell.length_a   1.000
_cell.length_b   1.000
_cell.length_c   1.000
_cell.angle_alpha   90.00
_cell.angle_beta   90.00
_cell.angle_gamma   90.00
#
_symmetry.space_group_name_H-M   'P 1'
#
loop_
_entity.id
_entity.type
_entity.pdbx_description
1 polymer ?
#
loop_
_entity_poly.entity_id
_entity_poly.type
_entity_poly.pdbx_seq_one_letter_code
_entity_poly.pdbx_strand_id
1 'polypeptide(L)'
;MESTTQNRTLFPLSILFFPFIVLFFLGFSLHSWKNRFGYKGNRDYSSRFFFFKRFHWAISQLAFRKEVLESYNLLTRKDTFACIYCKRINWASLSLAFLLSNYYQKTYQKARAFKFCVISESKPNWWVLLSSLEPLTQMPDSKFLKEFDCPIICLSTSIAKLKELTLKSYKSIVFFRFEKFFSWKTGFLNTFRVVGMLSSNELLRNVGKSELKLTQILESL
;
A
#
# COMPACT_ATOMS: atom_id res chain seq x y z
N MET A 1 21.83 -2.72 -0.87
CA MET A 1 21.24 -3.08 -2.19
C MET A 1 19.84 -2.47 -2.25
N GLU A 2 19.69 -1.30 -2.86
CA GLU A 2 18.40 -0.60 -2.96
C GLU A 2 17.40 -1.42 -3.81
N SER A 3 16.12 -1.48 -3.43
CA SER A 3 15.08 -2.01 -4.31
C SER A 3 14.61 -0.89 -5.25
N THR A 4 15.44 -0.54 -6.21
CA THR A 4 15.13 0.43 -7.25
C THR A 4 14.54 -0.28 -8.46
N THR A 5 13.30 0.05 -8.82
CA THR A 5 12.75 -0.25 -10.15
C THR A 5 12.91 1.00 -11.01
N GLN A 6 13.92 1.00 -11.87
CA GLN A 6 14.23 2.09 -12.78
C GLN A 6 13.75 1.69 -14.18
N ASN A 7 12.79 2.41 -14.76
CA ASN A 7 12.32 2.16 -16.12
C ASN A 7 12.80 3.29 -17.04
N ARG A 8 13.52 2.93 -18.12
CA ARG A 8 13.71 3.78 -19.30
C ARG A 8 12.43 3.70 -20.14
N THR A 9 11.87 4.83 -20.54
CA THR A 9 10.59 4.93 -21.26
C THR A 9 10.69 4.56 -22.74
N LEU A 10 9.70 3.78 -23.21
CA LEU A 10 9.34 3.59 -24.62
C LEU A 10 8.14 4.50 -24.98
N PHE A 11 8.28 5.81 -24.76
CA PHE A 11 7.18 6.78 -24.89
C PHE A 11 6.40 6.72 -26.23
N PRO A 12 7.01 6.52 -27.42
CA PRO A 12 6.24 6.43 -28.67
C PRO A 12 5.42 5.13 -28.83
N LEU A 13 5.70 4.07 -28.06
CA LEU A 13 4.94 2.81 -28.11
C LEU A 13 3.64 2.86 -27.29
N SER A 14 3.50 3.82 -26.36
CA SER A 14 2.33 3.91 -25.48
C SER A 14 1.01 4.17 -26.22
N ILE A 15 1.05 4.89 -27.35
CA ILE A 15 -0.12 5.15 -28.21
C ILE A 15 -0.51 3.88 -29.00
N LEU A 16 0.48 3.12 -29.49
CA LEU A 16 0.26 1.86 -30.19
C LEU A 16 -0.36 0.78 -29.29
N PHE A 17 -0.07 0.81 -27.99
CA PHE A 17 -0.63 -0.14 -27.02
C PHE A 17 -1.98 0.26 -26.43
N PHE A 18 -2.52 1.44 -26.76
CA PHE A 18 -3.85 1.89 -26.29
C PHE A 18 -4.98 0.86 -26.49
N PRO A 19 -5.16 0.23 -27.66
CA PRO A 19 -6.19 -0.81 -27.82
C PRO A 19 -5.94 -2.05 -26.95
N PHE A 20 -4.68 -2.43 -26.71
CA PHE A 20 -4.34 -3.51 -25.78
C PHE A 20 -4.63 -3.13 -24.33
N ILE A 21 -4.46 -1.87 -23.95
CA ILE A 21 -4.83 -1.35 -22.64
C ILE A 21 -6.35 -1.46 -22.46
N VAL A 22 -7.15 -1.06 -23.46
CA VAL A 22 -8.62 -1.17 -23.41
C VAL A 22 -9.08 -2.63 -23.30
N LEU A 23 -8.51 -3.54 -24.11
CA LEU A 23 -8.77 -4.98 -24.00
C LEU A 23 -8.34 -5.55 -22.64
N PHE A 24 -7.23 -5.06 -22.08
CA PHE A 24 -6.78 -5.43 -20.75
C PHE A 24 -7.76 -4.96 -19.67
N PHE A 25 -8.28 -3.73 -19.76
CA PHE A 25 -9.30 -3.20 -18.85
C PHE A 25 -10.62 -3.99 -18.95
N LEU A 26 -11.01 -4.43 -20.14
CA LEU A 26 -12.14 -5.33 -20.37
C LEU A 26 -11.91 -6.72 -19.74
N GLY A 27 -10.71 -7.28 -19.90
CA GLY A 27 -10.33 -8.53 -19.22
C GLY A 27 -10.34 -8.37 -17.70
N PHE A 28 -9.87 -7.24 -17.19
CA PHE A 28 -9.90 -6.89 -15.77
C PHE A 28 -11.34 -6.76 -15.25
N SER A 29 -12.24 -6.09 -15.98
CA SER A 29 -13.62 -5.91 -15.58
C SER A 29 -14.38 -7.24 -15.58
N LEU A 30 -14.16 -8.11 -16.57
CA LEU A 30 -14.71 -9.46 -16.63
C LEU A 30 -14.17 -10.36 -15.51
N HIS A 31 -12.86 -10.31 -15.25
CA HIS A 31 -12.23 -11.07 -14.15
C HIS A 31 -12.73 -10.58 -12.78
N SER A 32 -12.82 -9.28 -12.59
CA SER A 32 -13.37 -8.65 -11.38
C SER A 32 -14.84 -9.03 -11.18
N TRP A 33 -15.66 -8.99 -12.24
CA TRP A 33 -17.07 -9.38 -12.20
C TRP A 33 -17.25 -10.85 -11.80
N LYS A 34 -16.50 -11.77 -12.42
CA LYS A 34 -16.55 -13.21 -12.10
C LYS A 34 -16.19 -13.50 -10.64
N ASN A 35 -15.40 -12.63 -10.04
CA ASN A 35 -14.89 -12.75 -8.68
C ASN A 35 -15.64 -11.87 -7.64
N ARG A 36 -16.66 -11.10 -8.04
CA ARG A 36 -17.47 -10.27 -7.12
C ARG A 36 -18.38 -11.08 -6.21
N PHE A 37 -18.67 -12.35 -6.54
CA PHE A 37 -19.55 -13.20 -5.75
C PHE A 37 -18.73 -14.16 -4.87
N GLY A 38 -18.54 -13.75 -3.61
CA GLY A 38 -18.03 -14.58 -2.53
C GLY A 38 -16.53 -14.44 -2.27
N TYR A 39 -16.17 -14.04 -1.04
CA TYR A 39 -14.81 -14.16 -0.52
C TYR A 39 -14.49 -15.65 -0.32
N LYS A 40 -13.55 -16.20 -1.10
CA LYS A 40 -13.14 -17.62 -1.03
C LYS A 40 -11.89 -17.84 -0.16
N GLY A 41 -11.55 -16.90 0.72
CA GLY A 41 -10.41 -16.99 1.64
C GLY A 41 -9.14 -16.28 1.19
N ASN A 42 -8.09 -16.36 2.02
CA ASN A 42 -6.81 -15.65 1.85
C ASN A 42 -6.06 -15.98 0.55
N ARG A 43 -6.22 -17.21 0.02
CA ARG A 43 -5.58 -17.62 -1.25
C ARG A 43 -6.16 -16.86 -2.45
N ASP A 44 -7.48 -16.73 -2.50
CA ASP A 44 -8.18 -15.99 -3.55
C ASP A 44 -7.90 -14.48 -3.44
N TYR A 45 -7.85 -13.95 -2.22
CA TYR A 45 -7.41 -12.57 -2.02
C TYR A 45 -5.99 -12.32 -2.57
N SER A 46 -5.06 -13.23 -2.26
CA SER A 46 -3.66 -13.11 -2.67
C SER A 46 -3.52 -13.16 -4.19
N SER A 47 -4.24 -14.05 -4.88
CA SER A 47 -4.19 -14.14 -6.35
C SER A 47 -4.67 -12.84 -7.01
N ARG A 48 -5.80 -12.29 -6.54
CA ARG A 48 -6.33 -10.99 -7.01
C ARG A 48 -5.34 -9.85 -6.73
N PHE A 49 -4.71 -9.83 -5.56
CA PHE A 49 -3.68 -8.84 -5.21
C PHE A 49 -2.48 -8.91 -6.16
N PHE A 50 -1.94 -10.09 -6.43
CA PHE A 50 -0.79 -10.24 -7.33
C PHE A 50 -1.14 -9.94 -8.78
N PHE A 51 -2.37 -10.25 -9.22
CA PHE A 51 -2.87 -9.83 -10.52
C PHE A 51 -2.97 -8.30 -10.62
N PHE A 52 -3.59 -7.65 -9.64
CA PHE A 52 -3.69 -6.19 -9.60
C PHE A 52 -2.32 -5.51 -9.49
N LYS A 53 -1.36 -6.08 -8.76
CA LYS A 53 0.03 -5.64 -8.72
C LYS A 53 0.66 -5.61 -10.12
N ARG A 54 0.49 -6.68 -10.91
CA ARG A 54 0.98 -6.73 -12.30
C ARG A 54 0.35 -5.65 -13.16
N PHE A 55 -0.97 -5.46 -13.03
CA PHE A 55 -1.70 -4.42 -13.74
C PHE A 55 -1.21 -3.01 -13.38
N HIS A 56 -1.09 -2.70 -12.08
CA HIS A 56 -0.58 -1.42 -11.62
C HIS A 56 0.83 -1.15 -12.16
N TRP A 57 1.70 -2.15 -12.20
CA TRP A 57 3.04 -2.02 -12.78
C TRP A 57 3.02 -1.79 -14.29
N ALA A 58 2.17 -2.50 -15.03
CA ALA A 58 2.00 -2.28 -16.47
C ALA A 58 1.56 -0.84 -16.78
N ILE A 59 0.57 -0.31 -16.03
CA ILE A 59 0.17 1.09 -16.15
C ILE A 59 1.34 2.01 -15.78
N SER A 60 2.07 1.68 -14.72
CA SER A 60 3.20 2.50 -14.26
C SER A 60 4.37 2.53 -15.26
N GLN A 61 4.51 1.52 -16.12
CA GLN A 61 5.50 1.52 -17.21
C GLN A 61 5.17 2.54 -18.31
N LEU A 62 3.90 2.91 -18.48
CA LEU A 62 3.47 3.93 -19.44
C LEU A 62 3.68 5.35 -18.91
N ALA A 63 3.89 5.51 -17.60
CA ALA A 63 4.18 6.78 -16.96
C ALA A 63 5.68 6.96 -16.75
N PHE A 64 6.20 8.17 -16.96
CA PHE A 64 7.58 8.51 -16.62
C PHE A 64 7.72 8.63 -15.09
N ARG A 65 7.86 7.49 -14.41
CA ARG A 65 7.79 7.35 -12.96
C ARG A 65 8.84 6.38 -12.41
N LYS A 66 9.53 6.79 -11.36
CA LYS A 66 10.39 5.95 -10.51
C LYS A 66 9.75 5.82 -9.12
N GLU A 67 9.83 4.63 -8.54
CA GLU A 67 9.31 4.34 -7.20
C GLU A 67 10.43 3.78 -6.32
N VAL A 68 10.58 4.31 -5.10
CA VAL A 68 11.67 3.96 -4.18
C VAL A 68 11.11 3.74 -2.77
N LEU A 69 11.61 2.70 -2.11
CA LEU A 69 11.38 2.43 -0.69
C LEU A 69 12.66 2.77 0.08
N GLU A 70 12.60 3.74 0.99
CA GLU A 70 13.72 4.20 1.82
C GLU A 70 13.53 3.81 3.29
N SER A 71 14.63 3.77 4.04
CA SER A 71 14.64 3.43 5.47
C SER A 71 13.99 2.08 5.79
N TYR A 72 14.01 1.14 4.84
CA TYR A 72 13.42 -0.21 4.97
C TYR A 72 14.11 -1.08 6.04
N ASN A 73 15.25 -0.64 6.60
CA ASN A 73 15.93 -1.31 7.70
C ASN A 73 15.07 -1.45 8.95
N LEU A 74 14.04 -0.60 9.08
CA LEU A 74 13.08 -0.63 10.18
C LEU A 74 11.97 -1.68 9.97
N LEU A 75 11.92 -2.35 8.80
CA LEU A 75 10.91 -3.37 8.50
C LEU A 75 11.30 -4.73 9.06
N THR A 76 10.37 -5.35 9.79
CA THR A 76 10.58 -6.67 10.39
C THR A 76 9.74 -7.73 9.71
N ARG A 77 10.15 -8.99 9.83
CA ARG A 77 9.34 -10.13 9.36
C ARG A 77 7.94 -10.15 9.98
N LYS A 78 7.67 -9.50 11.11
CA LYS A 78 6.37 -9.55 11.78
C LYS A 78 5.51 -8.31 11.54
N ASP A 79 5.87 -7.41 10.61
CA ASP A 79 5.06 -6.23 10.38
C ASP A 79 3.69 -6.62 9.84
N THR A 80 2.67 -6.29 10.63
CA THR A 80 1.26 -6.60 10.38
C THR A 80 0.51 -5.41 9.80
N PHE A 81 1.02 -4.20 10.01
CA PHE A 81 0.38 -2.97 9.58
C PHE A 81 1.38 -1.97 9.03
N ALA A 82 1.08 -1.46 7.84
CA ALA A 82 1.74 -0.30 7.26
C ALA A 82 0.71 0.84 7.21
N CYS A 83 1.03 1.96 7.85
CA CYS A 83 0.20 3.16 7.81
C CYS A 83 0.90 4.23 6.98
N ILE A 84 0.11 4.94 6.18
CA ILE A 84 0.58 6.08 5.41
C ILE A 84 -0.43 7.21 5.53
N TYR A 85 0.07 8.35 6.00
CA TYR A 85 -0.67 9.59 5.96
C TYR A 85 -0.49 10.23 4.59
N CYS A 86 -1.60 10.62 3.96
CA CYS A 86 -1.61 11.35 2.72
C CYS A 86 -2.78 12.32 2.74
N LYS A 87 -2.51 13.63 2.77
CA LYS A 87 -3.56 14.67 2.69
C LYS A 87 -4.47 14.49 1.46
N ARG A 88 -3.91 13.98 0.35
CA ARG A 88 -4.66 13.55 -0.84
C ARG A 88 -4.20 12.17 -1.26
N ILE A 89 -5.08 11.17 -1.17
CA ILE A 89 -4.74 9.79 -1.51
C ILE A 89 -4.66 9.65 -3.04
N ASN A 90 -3.44 9.57 -3.54
CA ASN A 90 -3.15 9.41 -4.96
C ASN A 90 -3.07 7.92 -5.31
N TRP A 91 -3.39 7.55 -6.55
CA TRP A 91 -3.11 6.24 -7.15
C TRP A 91 -1.67 5.79 -6.85
N ALA A 92 -0.74 6.75 -6.87
CA ALA A 92 0.65 6.54 -6.54
C ALA A 92 0.91 5.91 -5.16
N SER A 93 0.05 6.15 -4.17
CA SER A 93 0.20 5.60 -2.82
C SER A 93 0.01 4.08 -2.74
N LEU A 94 -0.70 3.48 -3.71
CA LEU A 94 -0.92 2.02 -3.77
C LEU A 94 0.39 1.26 -4.00
N SER A 95 1.34 1.89 -4.67
CA SER A 95 2.68 1.38 -4.94
C SER A 95 3.38 0.84 -3.70
N LEU A 96 3.15 1.44 -2.53
CA LEU A 96 3.76 1.01 -1.27
C LEU A 96 3.49 -0.46 -0.97
N ALA A 97 2.24 -0.93 -1.16
CA ALA A 97 1.89 -2.33 -0.93
C ALA A 97 2.67 -3.28 -1.85
N PHE A 98 2.91 -2.86 -3.09
CA PHE A 98 3.63 -3.65 -4.08
C PHE A 98 5.14 -3.65 -3.84
N LEU A 99 5.70 -2.50 -3.45
CA LEU A 99 7.09 -2.36 -3.04
C LEU A 99 7.38 -3.21 -1.80
N LEU A 100 6.51 -3.17 -0.78
CA LEU A 100 6.62 -4.02 0.40
C LEU A 100 6.51 -5.49 0.03
N SER A 101 5.54 -5.86 -0.80
CA SER A 101 5.40 -7.23 -1.31
C SER A 101 6.69 -7.73 -1.98
N ASN A 102 7.32 -6.90 -2.84
CA ASN A 102 8.62 -7.20 -3.46
C ASN A 102 9.74 -7.32 -2.43
N TYR A 103 9.83 -6.37 -1.50
CA TYR A 103 10.84 -6.38 -0.43
C TYR A 103 10.74 -7.66 0.43
N TYR A 104 9.53 -8.04 0.87
CA TYR A 104 9.33 -9.24 1.67
C TYR A 104 9.66 -10.53 0.91
N GLN A 105 9.35 -10.57 -0.38
CA GLN A 105 9.71 -11.69 -1.24
C GLN A 105 11.24 -11.80 -1.39
N LYS A 106 11.94 -10.68 -1.61
CA LYS A 106 13.41 -10.66 -1.79
C LYS A 106 14.16 -10.95 -0.51
N THR A 107 13.77 -10.32 0.60
CA THR A 107 14.51 -10.35 1.87
C THR A 107 14.18 -11.58 2.71
N TYR A 108 12.91 -12.01 2.71
CA TYR A 108 12.42 -13.08 3.60
C TYR A 108 11.85 -14.29 2.86
N GLN A 109 12.01 -14.34 1.53
CA GLN A 109 11.50 -15.42 0.67
C GLN A 109 10.01 -15.71 0.88
N LYS A 110 9.23 -14.70 1.30
CA LYS A 110 7.81 -14.83 1.61
C LYS A 110 7.01 -13.87 0.74
N ALA A 111 6.24 -14.44 -0.18
CA ALA A 111 5.25 -13.67 -0.93
C ALA A 111 4.16 -13.17 0.04
N ARG A 112 3.98 -11.86 0.13
CA ARG A 112 2.94 -11.23 0.94
C ARG A 112 1.98 -10.44 0.06
N ALA A 113 0.69 -10.70 0.24
CA ALA A 113 -0.38 -9.84 -0.19
C ALA A 113 -0.75 -8.89 0.96
N PHE A 114 -1.13 -7.66 0.62
CA PHE A 114 -1.53 -6.66 1.60
C PHE A 114 -2.99 -6.30 1.36
N LYS A 115 -3.79 -6.26 2.43
CA LYS A 115 -5.17 -5.76 2.35
C LYS A 115 -5.17 -4.24 2.43
N PHE A 116 -5.77 -3.61 1.43
CA PHE A 116 -5.94 -2.17 1.41
C PHE A 116 -7.06 -1.77 2.38
N CYS A 117 -6.73 -0.82 3.24
CA CYS A 117 -7.66 -0.05 4.05
C CYS A 117 -7.48 1.42 3.67
N VAL A 118 -8.56 2.11 3.37
CA VAL A 118 -8.51 3.51 2.94
C VAL A 118 -9.54 4.29 3.75
N ILE A 119 -9.00 5.10 4.65
CA ILE A 119 -9.76 5.87 5.62
C ILE A 119 -9.72 7.32 5.16
N SER A 120 -10.69 7.69 4.33
CA SER A 120 -10.85 9.05 3.80
C SER A 120 -12.30 9.51 3.91
N GLU A 121 -12.50 10.82 3.92
CA GLU A 121 -13.85 11.44 3.89
C GLU A 121 -14.53 11.24 2.53
N SER A 122 -13.75 11.19 1.45
CA SER A 122 -14.24 10.96 0.09
C SER A 122 -13.52 9.79 -0.56
N LYS A 123 -14.25 9.04 -1.40
CA LYS A 123 -13.66 7.93 -2.17
C LYS A 123 -12.77 8.51 -3.28
N PRO A 124 -11.52 8.05 -3.41
CA PRO A 124 -10.66 8.46 -4.53
C PRO A 124 -11.27 8.04 -5.88
N ASN A 125 -11.06 8.82 -6.94
CA ASN A 125 -11.64 8.51 -8.27
C ASN A 125 -11.22 7.12 -8.80
N TRP A 126 -10.02 6.67 -8.45
CA TRP A 126 -9.48 5.36 -8.83
C TRP A 126 -9.97 4.21 -7.94
N TRP A 127 -10.85 4.48 -6.97
CA TRP A 127 -11.44 3.48 -6.07
C TRP A 127 -12.10 2.31 -6.81
N VAL A 128 -12.75 2.59 -7.95
CA VAL A 128 -13.42 1.59 -8.79
C VAL A 128 -12.43 0.53 -9.27
N LEU A 129 -11.17 0.90 -9.51
CA LEU A 129 -10.12 -0.03 -9.94
C LEU A 129 -9.72 -0.99 -8.83
N LEU A 130 -9.83 -0.58 -7.57
CA LEU A 130 -9.61 -1.46 -6.42
C LEU A 130 -10.82 -2.38 -6.12
N SER A 131 -11.93 -2.27 -6.84
CA SER A 131 -13.14 -3.02 -6.50
C SER A 131 -12.94 -4.55 -6.46
N SER A 132 -11.99 -5.10 -7.25
CA SER A 132 -11.63 -6.53 -7.21
C SER A 132 -10.88 -6.94 -5.93
N LEU A 133 -10.27 -5.99 -5.22
CA LEU A 133 -9.54 -6.20 -3.98
C LEU A 133 -10.36 -5.89 -2.72
N GLU A 134 -11.63 -5.50 -2.88
CA GLU A 134 -12.56 -5.24 -1.77
C GLU A 134 -11.90 -4.40 -0.65
N PRO A 135 -11.36 -3.19 -0.95
CA PRO A 135 -10.66 -2.38 0.04
C PRO A 135 -11.60 -2.00 1.19
N LEU A 136 -11.05 -1.99 2.41
CA LEU A 136 -11.80 -1.58 3.60
C LEU A 136 -11.95 -0.06 3.59
N THR A 137 -13.17 0.44 3.79
CA THR A 137 -13.48 1.87 3.93
C THR A 137 -13.44 2.35 5.36
N GLN A 138 -13.48 1.41 6.30
CA GLN A 138 -13.46 1.66 7.72
C GLN A 138 -12.26 0.95 8.33
N MET A 139 -11.89 1.43 9.51
CA MET A 139 -10.83 0.81 10.27
C MET A 139 -11.23 -0.62 10.65
N PRO A 140 -10.34 -1.61 10.43
CA PRO A 140 -10.64 -3.00 10.78
C PRO A 140 -10.75 -3.16 12.30
N ASP A 141 -11.82 -3.81 12.74
CA ASP A 141 -12.02 -4.15 14.14
C ASP A 141 -11.01 -5.20 14.62
N SER A 142 -10.78 -5.26 15.93
CA SER A 142 -9.86 -6.22 16.56
C SER A 142 -10.20 -7.68 16.23
N LYS A 143 -11.48 -8.01 16.02
CA LYS A 143 -11.94 -9.34 15.58
C LYS A 143 -11.44 -9.66 14.16
N PHE A 144 -11.62 -8.73 13.23
CA PHE A 144 -11.11 -8.87 11.85
C PHE A 144 -9.59 -9.08 11.83
N LEU A 145 -8.86 -8.37 12.69
CA LEU A 145 -7.39 -8.49 12.81
C LEU A 145 -6.90 -9.80 13.43
N LYS A 146 -7.79 -10.56 14.07
CA LYS A 146 -7.49 -11.92 14.55
C LYS A 146 -7.73 -12.96 13.46
N GLU A 147 -8.76 -12.75 12.63
CA GLU A 147 -9.20 -13.72 11.61
C GLU A 147 -8.46 -13.57 10.27
N PHE A 148 -7.93 -12.37 9.98
CA PHE A 148 -7.34 -12.08 8.68
C PHE A 148 -5.80 -12.07 8.75
N ASP A 149 -5.17 -13.12 8.21
CA ASP A 149 -3.72 -13.34 8.26
C ASP A 149 -2.88 -12.42 7.37
N CYS A 150 -3.49 -11.68 6.43
CA CYS A 150 -2.71 -10.82 5.53
C CYS A 150 -2.46 -9.46 6.18
N PRO A 151 -1.21 -8.94 6.12
CA PRO A 151 -0.90 -7.62 6.61
C PRO A 151 -1.76 -6.54 5.94
N ILE A 152 -2.02 -5.46 6.67
CA ILE A 152 -2.89 -4.38 6.21
C ILE A 152 -2.06 -3.16 5.87
N ILE A 153 -2.41 -2.51 4.75
CA ILE A 153 -1.90 -1.19 4.40
C ILE A 153 -3.03 -0.17 4.52
N CYS A 154 -2.89 0.74 5.47
CA CYS A 154 -3.88 1.78 5.78
C CYS A 154 -3.43 3.11 5.17
N LEU A 155 -4.17 3.59 4.18
CA LEU A 155 -4.07 4.93 3.64
C LEU A 155 -5.05 5.83 4.39
N SER A 156 -4.60 6.93 4.99
CA SER A 156 -5.51 7.86 5.65
C SER A 156 -5.25 9.33 5.31
N THR A 157 -6.34 10.09 5.18
CA THR A 157 -6.30 11.55 5.09
C THR A 157 -6.34 12.23 6.46
N SER A 158 -6.44 11.50 7.57
CA SER A 158 -6.58 12.07 8.91
C SER A 158 -5.55 11.50 9.88
N ILE A 159 -4.71 12.38 10.42
CA ILE A 159 -3.75 12.05 11.48
C ILE A 159 -4.47 11.55 12.73
N ALA A 160 -5.61 12.15 13.10
CA ALA A 160 -6.39 11.73 14.26
C ALA A 160 -6.89 10.27 14.13
N LYS A 161 -7.38 9.88 12.94
CA LYS A 161 -7.82 8.51 12.69
C LYS A 161 -6.65 7.52 12.71
N LEU A 162 -5.46 7.91 12.25
CA LEU A 162 -4.25 7.09 12.37
C LEU A 162 -3.80 6.91 13.82
N LYS A 163 -3.90 7.97 14.64
CA LYS A 163 -3.59 7.91 16.07
C LYS A 163 -4.52 6.93 16.78
N GLU A 164 -5.83 7.07 16.57
CA GLU A 164 -6.84 6.17 17.11
C GLU A 164 -6.60 4.72 16.66
N LEU A 165 -6.26 4.52 15.39
CA LEU A 165 -5.95 3.21 14.83
C LEU A 165 -4.81 2.52 15.55
N THR A 166 -3.76 3.30 15.77
CA THR A 166 -2.54 2.79 16.36
C THR A 166 -2.77 2.30 17.78
N LEU A 167 -3.47 3.09 18.59
CA LEU A 167 -3.72 2.79 19.99
C LEU A 167 -4.67 1.59 20.18
N LYS A 168 -5.65 1.41 19.28
CA LYS A 168 -6.65 0.33 19.39
C LYS A 168 -6.20 -1.02 18.80
N SER A 169 -5.20 -1.01 17.90
CA SER A 169 -4.83 -2.22 17.15
C SER A 169 -4.04 -3.25 17.98
N TYR A 170 -3.23 -2.82 18.96
CA TYR A 170 -2.26 -3.64 19.70
C TYR A 170 -1.35 -4.50 18.79
N LYS A 171 -1.13 -4.07 17.56
CA LYS A 171 -0.29 -4.75 16.56
C LYS A 171 0.93 -3.90 16.24
N SER A 172 1.96 -4.54 15.68
CA SER A 172 3.13 -3.80 15.19
C SER A 172 2.73 -2.99 13.95
N ILE A 173 2.92 -1.67 14.02
CA ILE A 173 2.59 -0.70 12.98
C ILE A 173 3.85 0.03 12.55
N VAL A 174 4.04 0.11 11.24
CA VAL A 174 5.10 0.89 10.60
C VAL A 174 4.47 2.08 9.89
N PHE A 175 5.04 3.27 10.08
CA PHE A 175 4.57 4.52 9.50
C PHE A 175 5.45 4.91 8.32
N PHE A 176 4.80 5.28 7.23
CA PHE A 176 5.43 5.74 6.01
C PHE A 176 5.03 7.16 5.69
N ARG A 177 6.01 7.96 5.29
CA ARG A 177 5.82 9.24 4.63
C ARG A 177 5.98 9.05 3.13
N PHE A 178 5.09 9.69 2.39
CA PHE A 178 5.08 9.66 0.94
C PHE A 178 5.48 11.01 0.36
N GLU A 179 6.56 11.01 -0.41
CA GLU A 179 7.08 12.19 -1.08
C GLU A 179 7.06 11.98 -2.58
N LYS A 180 6.60 13.01 -3.30
CA LYS A 180 6.55 12.99 -4.76
C LYS A 180 7.30 14.20 -5.29
N PHE A 181 8.38 13.93 -6.02
CA PHE A 181 9.19 14.93 -6.69
C PHE A 181 9.08 14.75 -8.20
N PHE A 182 9.17 15.84 -8.97
CA PHE A 182 9.22 15.79 -10.42
C PHE A 182 10.52 16.40 -10.92
N SER A 183 11.19 15.68 -11.82
CA SER A 183 12.31 16.21 -12.61
C SER A 183 12.04 15.97 -14.08
N TRP A 184 12.36 16.94 -14.92
CA TRP A 184 12.32 16.77 -16.38
C TRP A 184 13.24 15.65 -16.87
N LYS A 185 14.32 15.32 -16.14
CA LYS A 185 15.29 14.28 -16.54
C LYS A 185 14.87 12.86 -16.19
N THR A 186 14.11 12.68 -15.11
CA THR A 186 13.82 11.34 -14.53
C THR A 186 12.33 11.09 -14.26
N GLY A 187 11.50 12.11 -14.44
CA GLY A 187 10.06 12.06 -14.29
C GLY A 187 9.62 12.21 -12.84
N PHE A 188 8.51 11.56 -12.51
CA PHE A 188 8.01 11.52 -11.14
C PHE A 188 8.80 10.52 -10.30
N LEU A 189 9.59 11.01 -9.35
CA LEU A 189 10.17 10.22 -8.29
C LEU A 189 9.19 10.13 -7.12
N ASN A 190 8.77 8.92 -6.79
CA ASN A 190 7.86 8.62 -5.69
C ASN A 190 8.61 7.86 -4.62
N THR A 191 8.83 8.50 -3.48
CA THR A 191 9.61 7.96 -2.38
C THR A 191 8.69 7.62 -1.23
N PHE A 192 8.79 6.39 -0.75
CA PHE A 192 8.15 5.94 0.48
C PHE A 192 9.22 5.74 1.53
N ARG A 193 9.25 6.62 2.53
CA ARG A 193 10.24 6.56 3.60
C ARG A 193 9.59 6.05 4.87
N VAL A 194 10.19 5.04 5.51
CA VAL A 194 9.80 4.66 6.86
C VAL A 194 10.19 5.78 7.82
N VAL A 195 9.21 6.27 8.57
CA VAL A 195 9.37 7.36 9.54
C VAL A 195 9.49 6.83 10.95
N GLY A 196 8.80 5.73 11.25
CA GLY A 196 8.87 5.11 12.56
C GLY A 196 8.09 3.80 12.63
N MET A 197 8.29 3.09 13.74
CA MET A 197 7.60 1.85 14.05
C MET A 197 7.18 1.86 15.52
N LEU A 198 5.98 1.34 15.78
CA LEU A 198 5.51 0.97 17.10
C LEU A 198 5.27 -0.53 17.13
N SER A 199 5.93 -1.23 18.04
CA SER A 199 5.73 -2.68 18.18
C SER A 199 4.57 -2.99 19.12
N SER A 200 3.94 -4.16 18.95
CA SER A 200 2.88 -4.62 19.87
C SER A 200 3.36 -4.68 21.33
N ASN A 201 4.62 -5.07 21.54
CA ASN A 201 5.19 -5.17 22.88
C ASN A 201 5.40 -3.81 23.54
N GLU A 202 5.75 -2.77 22.77
CA GLU A 202 5.85 -1.39 23.27
C GLU A 202 4.47 -0.90 23.73
N LEU A 203 3.45 -1.10 22.89
CA LEU A 203 2.06 -0.70 23.17
C LEU A 203 1.51 -1.34 24.46
N LEU A 204 1.86 -2.62 24.71
CA LEU A 204 1.39 -3.35 25.89
C LEU A 204 2.15 -3.00 27.18
N ARG A 205 3.44 -2.68 27.09
CA ARG A 205 4.30 -2.48 28.27
C ARG A 205 4.22 -1.09 28.86
N ASN A 206 4.09 -0.04 28.03
CA ASN A 206 4.03 1.33 28.52
C ASN A 206 3.26 2.22 27.52
N VAL A 207 1.98 2.45 27.83
CA VAL A 207 1.07 3.22 26.98
C VAL A 207 1.54 4.67 26.85
N GLY A 208 1.89 5.34 27.96
CA GLY A 208 2.30 6.76 27.95
C GLY A 208 3.57 7.01 27.12
N LYS A 209 4.59 6.15 27.24
CA LYS A 209 5.80 6.25 26.41
C LYS A 209 5.51 5.99 24.93
N SER A 210 4.59 5.06 24.64
CA SER A 210 4.17 4.76 23.28
C SER A 210 3.36 5.90 22.65
N GLU A 211 2.52 6.59 23.43
CA GLU A 211 1.78 7.78 22.98
C GLU A 211 2.70 8.95 22.64
N LEU A 212 3.73 9.19 23.47
CA LEU A 212 4.73 10.22 23.19
C LEU A 212 5.50 9.91 21.89
N LYS A 213 5.98 8.66 21.74
CA LYS A 213 6.65 8.21 20.52
C LYS A 213 5.73 8.30 19.29
N LEU A 214 4.45 7.93 19.44
CA LEU A 214 3.45 8.08 18.39
C LEU A 214 3.30 9.54 17.98
N THR A 215 3.21 10.45 18.95
CA THR A 215 3.07 11.89 18.68
C THR A 215 4.25 12.41 17.87
N GLN A 216 5.49 12.05 18.25
CA GLN A 216 6.70 12.39 17.50
C GLN A 216 6.69 11.83 16.06
N ILE A 217 6.25 10.58 15.88
CA ILE A 217 6.12 9.98 14.54
C ILE A 217 5.10 10.76 13.71
N LEU A 218 3.94 11.07 14.28
CA LEU A 218 2.86 11.78 13.58
C LEU A 218 3.24 13.22 13.19
N GLU A 219 4.08 13.90 13.97
CA GLU A 219 4.61 15.23 13.64
C GLU A 219 5.54 15.21 12.41
N SER A 220 6.13 14.05 12.10
CA SER A 220 7.09 13.90 10.99
C SER A 220 6.48 13.34 9.69
N LEU A 221 5.19 12.99 9.70
CA LEU A 221 4.41 12.48 8.56
C LEU A 221 3.93 13.59 7.62
#